data_AF-A0A840Z239-F1
#
_entry.id   AF-A0A840Z239-F1
#
_cell.length_a   1.000
_cell.length_b   1.000
_cell.length_c   1.000
_cell.angle_alpha   90.00
_cell.angle_beta   90.00
_cell.angle_gamma   90.00
#
_symmetry.space_group_name_H-M   'P 1'
#
loop_
_entity.id
_entity.type
_entity.pdbx_description
1 polymer ?
#
loop_
_entity_poly.entity_id
_entity_poly.type
_entity_poly.pdbx_seq_one_letter_code
_entity_poly.pdbx_strand_id
1 'polypeptide(L)' 'MALEQQIEELRAEFSACVDAAERKQIEKELNYVKALLATRKAMIEAQTA' A
#
# COMPACT_ATOMS: atom_id res chain seq x y z
N MET A 1 -6.81 10.90 -0.49
CA MET A 1 -7.16 9.50 -0.14
C MET A 1 -6.33 9.08 1.07
N ALA A 2 -6.91 8.31 1.99
CA ALA A 2 -6.12 7.72 3.09
C ALA A 2 -5.25 6.58 2.55
N LEU A 3 -4.05 6.38 3.09
CA LEU A 3 -3.13 5.32 2.63
C LEU A 3 -3.75 3.94 2.82
N GLU A 4 -4.55 3.76 3.87
CA GLU A 4 -5.32 2.55 4.12
C GLU A 4 -6.32 2.25 3.00
N GLN A 5 -7.02 3.27 2.51
CA GLN A 5 -7.97 3.11 1.40
C GLN A 5 -7.24 2.70 0.11
N GLN A 6 -6.11 3.36 -0.20
CA GLN A 6 -5.31 3.01 -1.38
C GLN A 6 -4.77 1.57 -1.30
N ILE A 7 -4.43 1.08 -0.09
CA ILE A 7 -4.03 -0.33 0.10
C ILE A 7 -5.18 -1.28 -0.23
N GLU A 8 -6.40 -0.98 0.18
CA GLU A 8 -7.57 -1.83 -0.13
C GLU A 8 -7.91 -1.81 -1.62
N GLU A 9 -7.80 -0.65 -2.28
CA GLU A 9 -7.97 -0.52 -3.74
C GLU A 9 -6.93 -1.38 -4.49
N LEU A 10 -5.64 -1.24 -4.16
CA LEU A 10 -4.58 -2.04 -4.77
C LEU A 10 -4.71 -3.54 -4.48
N ARG A 11 -5.24 -3.93 -3.32
CA ARG A 11 -5.55 -5.34 -3.01
C ARG A 11 -6.67 -5.87 -3.91
N ALA A 12 -7.73 -5.09 -4.11
CA ALA A 12 -8.82 -5.45 -5.01
C ALA A 12 -8.32 -5.58 -6.45
N GLU A 13 -7.55 -4.62 -6.94
CA GLU A 13 -6.93 -4.65 -8.27
C GLU A 13 -6.01 -5.86 -8.44
N PHE A 14 -5.12 -6.12 -7.47
CA PHE A 14 -4.22 -7.28 -7.51
C PHE A 14 -4.97 -8.61 -7.57
N SER A 15 -6.12 -8.70 -6.88
CA SER A 15 -6.97 -9.90 -6.88
C SER A 15 -7.71 -10.13 -8.19
N ALA A 16 -8.05 -9.04 -8.89
CA ALA A 16 -8.76 -9.08 -10.18
C ALA A 16 -7.81 -9.13 -11.39
N CYS A 17 -6.53 -8.77 -11.22
CA CYS A 17 -5.56 -8.68 -12.30
C CYS A 17 -5.09 -10.06 -12.78
N VAL A 18 -5.30 -10.31 -14.07
CA VAL A 18 -4.90 -11.54 -14.78
C VAL A 18 -3.57 -11.42 -15.51
N ASP A 19 -3.15 -10.18 -15.84
CA ASP A 19 -1.89 -9.94 -16.52
C ASP A 19 -0.72 -9.98 -15.53
N ALA A 20 0.31 -10.77 -15.84
CA ALA A 20 1.43 -10.98 -14.92
C ALA A 20 2.31 -9.74 -14.76
N ALA A 21 2.43 -8.91 -15.80
CA ALA A 21 3.27 -7.72 -15.76
C ALA A 21 2.59 -6.60 -14.96
N GLU A 22 1.31 -6.36 -15.20
CA GLU A 22 0.45 -5.47 -14.44
C GLU A 22 0.38 -5.90 -12.98
N ARG A 23 0.16 -7.20 -12.70
CA ARG A 23 0.14 -7.73 -11.34
C ARG A 23 1.44 -7.45 -10.57
N LYS A 24 2.59 -7.54 -11.24
CA LYS A 24 3.90 -7.19 -10.65
C LYS A 24 4.05 -5.70 -10.40
N GLN A 25 3.43 -4.84 -11.23
CA GLN A 25 3.40 -3.40 -11.00
C GLN A 25 2.51 -3.06 -9.80
N ILE A 26 1.30 -3.62 -9.72
CA ILE A 26 0.38 -3.44 -8.60
C ILE A 26 1.02 -3.92 -7.30
N GLU A 27 1.73 -5.05 -7.30
CA GLU A 27 2.46 -5.54 -6.12
C GLU A 27 3.54 -4.57 -5.64
N LYS A 28 4.30 -3.98 -6.55
CA LYS A 28 5.32 -2.97 -6.22
C LYS A 28 4.68 -1.73 -5.59
N GLU A 29 3.57 -1.26 -6.16
CA GLU A 29 2.84 -0.11 -5.62
C GLU A 29 2.27 -0.43 -4.23
N LEU A 30 1.65 -1.59 -4.07
CA LEU A 30 1.12 -2.05 -2.78
C LEU A 30 2.21 -2.09 -1.70
N ASN A 31 3.40 -2.58 -2.03
CA ASN A 31 4.53 -2.62 -1.10
C ASN A 31 5.04 -1.23 -0.75
N TYR A 32 5.11 -0.32 -1.72
CA TYR A 32 5.49 1.07 -1.49
C TYR A 32 4.50 1.78 -0.54
N VAL A 33 3.20 1.67 -0.80
CA VAL A 33 2.16 2.32 0.03
C VAL A 33 2.15 1.75 1.46
N LYS A 34 2.33 0.44 1.62
CA LYS A 34 2.47 -0.20 2.94
C LYS A 34 3.68 0.34 3.72
N ALA A 35 4.83 0.46 3.07
CA ALA A 35 6.04 1.01 3.69
C ALA A 35 5.85 2.49 4.11
N LEU A 36 5.18 3.27 3.26
CA LEU A 36 4.83 4.66 3.57
C LEU A 36 3.90 4.76 4.78
N LEU A 37 2.87 3.89 4.86
CA LEU A 37 1.96 3.85 6.00
C LEU A 37 2.70 3.46 7.29
N ALA A 38 3.56 2.45 7.24
CA ALA A 38 4.37 2.04 8.38
C ALA A 38 5.28 3.18 8.88
N THR A 39 5.94 3.89 7.96
CA THR A 39 6.78 5.05 8.28
C THR A 39 5.95 6.15 8.95
N ARG A 40 4.79 6.47 8.39
CA ARG A 40 3.89 7.48 8.95
C ARG A 40 3.41 7.11 10.36
N LYS A 41 3.06 5.85 10.59
CA LYS A 41 2.67 5.36 11.93
C LYS A 41 3.80 5.49 12.94
N ALA A 42 5.01 5.06 12.57
CA ALA A 42 6.19 5.19 13.42
C ALA A 42 6.51 6.66 13.75
N MET A 43 6.36 7.58 12.78
CA MET A 43 6.54 9.02 13.03
C MET A 43 5.51 9.57 14.02
N ILE A 44 4.25 9.13 13.93
CA ILE A 44 3.21 9.55 14.87
C ILE A 44 3.52 9.00 16.26
N GLU A 45 3.84 7.70 16.37
CA GLU A 45 4.20 7.06 17.64
C GLU A 45 5.37 7.79 18.32
N ALA A 46 6.42 8.12 17.57
CA ALA A 46 7.59 8.86 18.07
C ALA A 46 7.28 10.32 18.48
N GLN A 47 6.23 10.93 17.94
CA GLN A 47 5.79 12.28 18.33
C GLN A 47 4.87 12.26 19.57
N THR A 48 4.29 11.10 19.87
CA THR A 48 3.36 10.90 20.99
C THR A 48 3.96 10.16 22.18
N ALA A 49 5.23 9.74 22.09
CA ALA A 49 6.00 9.10 23.15
C ALA A 49 6.79 10.13 23.98
#